data_AF-A0A955TZR2-F1
#
_entry.id   AF-A0A955TZR2-F1
#
_cell.length_a   1.000
_cell.length_b   1.000
_cell.length_c   1.000
_cell.angle_alpha   90.00
_cell.angle_beta   90.00
_cell.angle_gamma   90.00
#
_symmetry.space_group_name_H-M   'P 1'
#
loop_
_entity.id
_entity.type
_entity.pdbx_description
1 polymer ?
#
loop_
_entity_poly.entity_id
_entity_poly.type
_entity_poly.pdbx_seq_one_letter_code
_entity_poly.pdbx_strand_id
1 'polypeptide(L)'
;MTGVLLVCLLPGAVFAGGPDTVESLPTLDEAVKLALANNRGKSESDTLYEVKKYYYQLLAKKEQLGISDEVRGHFEKAVTKAQEKMESDEGEVTQSSVTKLKLGLSGTRNDISNFNADIDIACLHLSHLLGKSITSEAPIPDEGLAPIAFPYETLDSFQKSQASSKPLKGMSRIKAEESLIQINKSREKLTLARQSRKITRALLVTEVANYDFGIGNEGDLFEALIIYTKVLVGYYDSIFQFNVDVLDFNRLMRELTA
;
A
#
# COMPACT_ATOMS: atom_id res chain seq x y z
N MET A 1 -30.88 60.22 -8.81
CA MET A 1 -29.51 59.93 -9.30
C MET A 1 -29.20 58.50 -8.93
N THR A 2 -29.45 57.58 -9.84
CA THR A 2 -29.27 56.14 -9.69
C THR A 2 -28.17 55.73 -10.67
N GLY A 3 -27.02 55.34 -10.13
CA GLY A 3 -25.87 54.89 -10.91
C GLY A 3 -26.10 53.49 -11.46
N VAL A 4 -25.96 53.35 -12.78
CA VAL A 4 -25.95 52.08 -13.49
C VAL A 4 -24.50 51.56 -13.48
N LEU A 5 -24.27 50.40 -12.86
CA LEU A 5 -23.01 49.67 -12.99
C LEU A 5 -23.22 48.57 -14.04
N LEU A 6 -22.59 48.75 -15.20
CA LEU A 6 -22.53 47.78 -16.29
C LEU A 6 -21.47 46.73 -15.94
N VAL A 7 -21.88 45.51 -15.59
CA VAL A 7 -20.98 44.37 -15.43
C VAL A 7 -20.91 43.64 -16.76
N CYS A 8 -19.76 43.75 -17.43
CA CYS A 8 -19.42 42.94 -18.61
C CYS A 8 -19.21 41.48 -18.19
N LEU A 9 -20.13 40.60 -18.58
CA LEU A 9 -19.96 39.16 -18.54
C LEU A 9 -18.99 38.72 -19.66
N LEU A 10 -17.82 38.20 -19.28
CA LEU A 10 -17.01 37.36 -20.17
C LEU A 10 -17.66 35.96 -20.23
N PRO A 11 -17.65 35.26 -21.39
CA PRO A 11 -18.21 33.92 -21.48
C PRO A 11 -17.35 32.93 -20.69
N GLY A 12 -17.97 32.29 -19.71
CA GLY A 12 -17.37 31.19 -18.96
C GLY A 12 -17.09 30.00 -19.88
N ALA A 13 -15.90 29.42 -19.72
CA ALA A 13 -15.61 28.08 -20.21
C ALA A 13 -16.51 27.10 -19.45
N VAL A 14 -17.47 26.51 -20.16
CA VAL A 14 -18.33 25.44 -19.66
C VAL A 14 -17.46 24.18 -19.56
N PHE A 15 -17.03 23.84 -18.35
CA PHE A 15 -16.64 22.46 -18.03
C PHE A 15 -17.91 21.63 -18.02
N ALA A 16 -18.16 20.92 -19.12
CA ALA A 16 -19.18 19.89 -19.19
C ALA A 16 -18.63 18.61 -18.55
N GLY A 17 -18.70 18.51 -17.23
CA GLY A 17 -18.63 17.24 -16.49
C GLY A 17 -20.03 16.84 -16.08
N GLY A 18 -20.53 15.70 -16.58
CA GLY A 18 -21.76 15.07 -16.08
C GLY A 18 -21.60 14.64 -14.62
N PRO A 19 -22.65 14.09 -13.98
CA PRO A 19 -22.56 13.66 -12.58
C PRO A 19 -21.39 12.67 -12.46
N ASP A 20 -20.42 13.02 -11.62
CA ASP A 20 -19.15 12.32 -11.45
C ASP A 20 -19.40 10.86 -11.06
N THR A 21 -19.53 9.99 -12.06
CA THR A 21 -19.41 8.55 -11.83
C THR A 21 -17.96 8.33 -11.47
N VAL A 22 -17.68 8.00 -10.20
CA VAL A 22 -16.35 7.56 -9.77
C VAL A 22 -15.95 6.42 -10.70
N GLU A 23 -15.06 6.69 -11.66
CA GLU A 23 -14.58 5.66 -12.57
C GLU A 23 -13.80 4.64 -11.72
N SER A 24 -14.15 3.36 -11.87
CA SER A 24 -13.40 2.28 -11.24
C SER A 24 -11.94 2.33 -11.70
N LEU A 25 -11.03 1.98 -10.79
CA LEU A 25 -9.63 1.83 -11.15
C LEU A 25 -9.52 0.76 -12.25
N PRO A 26 -8.88 1.04 -13.40
CA PRO A 26 -8.65 0.01 -14.41
C PRO A 26 -7.72 -1.08 -13.85
N THR A 27 -7.80 -2.29 -14.38
CA THR A 27 -6.82 -3.35 -14.04
C THR A 27 -5.40 -2.89 -14.35
N LEU A 28 -4.38 -3.50 -13.72
CA LEU A 28 -2.98 -3.11 -13.97
C LEU A 28 -2.62 -3.11 -15.47
N ASP A 29 -3.05 -4.12 -16.22
CA ASP A 29 -2.76 -4.23 -17.66
C ASP A 29 -3.45 -3.13 -18.47
N GLU A 30 -4.68 -2.75 -18.10
CA GLU A 30 -5.40 -1.64 -18.72
C GLU A 30 -4.78 -0.29 -18.34
N ALA A 31 -4.39 -0.10 -17.08
CA ALA A 31 -3.70 1.08 -16.60
C ALA A 31 -2.39 1.30 -17.38
N VAL A 32 -1.61 0.23 -17.61
CA VAL A 32 -0.41 0.29 -18.45
C VAL A 32 -0.73 0.75 -19.87
N LYS A 33 -1.75 0.15 -20.53
CA LYS A 33 -2.13 0.52 -21.89
C LYS A 33 -2.56 1.99 -21.99
N LEU A 34 -3.36 2.45 -21.04
CA LEU A 34 -3.82 3.84 -20.97
C LEU A 34 -2.66 4.80 -20.74
N ALA A 35 -1.76 4.48 -19.80
CA ALA A 35 -0.59 5.30 -19.50
C ALA A 35 0.31 5.48 -20.73
N LEU A 36 0.61 4.39 -21.44
CA LEU A 36 1.42 4.43 -22.66
C LEU A 36 0.74 5.23 -23.78
N ALA A 37 -0.59 5.11 -23.92
CA ALA A 37 -1.34 5.87 -24.91
C ALA A 37 -1.40 7.38 -24.59
N ASN A 38 -1.49 7.74 -23.32
CA ASN A 38 -1.55 9.13 -22.85
C ASN A 38 -0.17 9.81 -22.86
N ASN A 39 0.92 9.05 -22.70
CA ASN A 39 2.28 9.58 -22.57
C ASN A 39 3.18 9.28 -23.79
N ARG A 40 2.64 9.22 -25.01
CA ARG A 40 3.35 8.85 -26.27
C ARG A 40 4.62 9.67 -26.59
N GLY A 41 4.85 10.80 -25.93
CA GLY A 41 6.05 11.63 -26.06
C GLY A 41 7.12 11.42 -24.98
N LYS A 42 6.88 10.55 -24.00
CA LYS A 42 7.81 10.22 -22.91
C LYS A 42 8.47 8.86 -23.15
N SER A 43 9.51 8.58 -22.38
CA SER A 43 10.12 7.25 -22.31
C SER A 43 9.08 6.19 -21.92
N GLU A 44 8.90 5.19 -22.79
CA GLU A 44 8.00 4.05 -22.53
C GLU A 44 8.43 3.29 -21.27
N SER A 45 9.74 3.11 -21.07
CA SER A 45 10.28 2.41 -19.92
C SER A 45 9.96 3.13 -18.61
N ASP A 46 10.09 4.46 -18.59
CA ASP A 46 9.79 5.27 -17.40
C ASP A 46 8.28 5.33 -17.14
N THR A 47 7.47 5.49 -18.20
CA THR A 47 6.01 5.48 -18.07
C THR A 47 5.52 4.15 -17.48
N LEU A 48 6.07 3.03 -17.96
CA LEU A 48 5.76 1.70 -17.43
C LEU A 48 6.18 1.54 -15.96
N TYR A 49 7.37 2.04 -15.62
CA TYR A 49 7.87 2.01 -14.25
C TYR A 49 6.95 2.80 -13.30
N GLU A 50 6.63 4.04 -13.65
CA GLU A 50 5.81 4.94 -12.82
C GLU A 50 4.40 4.39 -12.62
N VAL A 51 3.71 3.97 -13.69
CA VAL A 51 2.34 3.46 -13.57
C VAL A 51 2.30 2.22 -12.68
N LYS A 52 3.22 1.26 -12.85
CA LYS A 52 3.27 0.06 -12.02
C LYS A 52 3.62 0.37 -10.58
N LYS A 53 4.58 1.26 -10.34
CA LYS A 53 4.99 1.67 -8.99
C LYS A 53 3.82 2.27 -8.22
N TYR A 54 3.13 3.25 -8.78
CA TYR A 54 2.00 3.89 -8.09
C TYR A 54 0.79 2.96 -7.94
N TYR A 55 0.58 2.05 -8.91
CA TYR A 55 -0.44 1.02 -8.79
C TYR A 55 -0.15 0.06 -7.64
N TYR A 56 1.08 -0.44 -7.51
CA TYR A 56 1.46 -1.31 -6.39
C TYR A 56 1.43 -0.57 -5.04
N GLN A 57 1.79 0.71 -5.03
CA GLN A 57 1.68 1.54 -3.83
C GLN A 57 0.22 1.66 -3.39
N LEU A 58 -0.70 1.97 -4.31
CA LEU A 58 -2.12 2.05 -4.03
C LEU A 58 -2.66 0.75 -3.42
N LEU A 59 -2.36 -0.39 -4.04
CA LEU A 59 -2.77 -1.70 -3.53
C LEU A 59 -2.19 -1.99 -2.13
N ALA A 60 -0.90 -1.74 -1.92
CA ALA A 60 -0.25 -1.94 -0.61
C ALA A 60 -0.95 -1.11 0.48
N LYS A 61 -1.20 0.17 0.21
CA LYS A 61 -1.75 1.10 1.19
C LYS A 61 -3.22 0.83 1.50
N LYS A 62 -3.99 0.35 0.52
CA LYS A 62 -5.36 -0.11 0.73
C LYS A 62 -5.45 -1.31 1.65
N GLU A 63 -4.55 -2.28 1.49
CA GLU A 63 -4.44 -3.43 2.39
C GLU A 63 -4.04 -3.02 3.81
N GLN A 64 -3.05 -2.13 3.92
CA GLN A 64 -2.61 -1.58 5.21
C GLN A 64 -3.73 -0.80 5.92
N LEU A 65 -4.50 0.00 5.17
CA LEU A 65 -5.66 0.73 5.68
C LEU A 65 -6.73 -0.22 6.22
N GLY A 66 -7.13 -1.24 5.45
CA GLY A 66 -8.16 -2.19 5.86
C GLY A 66 -7.80 -2.92 7.16
N ILE A 67 -6.52 -3.28 7.33
CA ILE A 67 -6.02 -3.92 8.55
C ILE A 67 -6.03 -2.95 9.73
N SER A 68 -5.59 -1.71 9.54
CA SER A 68 -5.61 -0.73 10.62
C SER A 68 -7.06 -0.35 11.00
N ASP A 69 -8.01 -0.37 10.06
CA ASP A 69 -9.43 -0.19 10.37
C ASP A 69 -9.99 -1.33 11.24
N GLU A 70 -9.62 -2.59 10.95
CA GLU A 70 -9.96 -3.76 11.79
C GLU A 70 -9.40 -3.60 13.21
N VAL A 71 -8.11 -3.27 13.32
CA VAL A 71 -7.42 -3.07 14.61
C VAL A 71 -8.01 -1.90 15.38
N ARG A 72 -8.39 -0.81 14.70
CA ARG A 72 -9.09 0.33 15.32
C ARG A 72 -10.37 -0.15 16.00
N GLY A 73 -11.16 -0.98 15.33
CA GLY A 73 -12.40 -1.54 15.91
C GLY A 73 -12.14 -2.37 17.17
N HIS A 74 -11.09 -3.19 17.18
CA HIS A 74 -10.69 -3.94 18.37
C HIS A 74 -10.29 -3.03 19.53
N PHE A 75 -9.48 -2.00 19.27
CA PHE A 75 -9.11 -1.04 20.29
C PHE A 75 -10.30 -0.23 20.83
N GLU A 76 -11.21 0.23 19.97
CA GLU A 76 -12.41 0.98 20.38
C GLU A 76 -13.30 0.14 21.32
N LYS A 77 -13.51 -1.12 20.98
CA LYS A 77 -14.24 -2.07 21.81
C LYS A 77 -13.54 -2.33 23.15
N ALA A 78 -12.22 -2.53 23.13
CA ALA A 78 -11.43 -2.78 24.33
C ALA A 78 -11.39 -1.58 25.28
N VAL A 79 -11.22 -0.37 24.74
CA VAL A 79 -11.28 0.88 25.52
C VAL A 79 -12.63 1.01 26.21
N THR A 80 -13.73 0.78 25.49
CA THR A 80 -15.09 0.88 26.05
C THR A 80 -15.28 -0.12 27.19
N LYS A 81 -15.00 -1.41 26.95
CA LYS A 81 -15.13 -2.48 27.96
C LYS A 81 -14.25 -2.22 29.20
N ALA A 82 -13.02 -1.78 29.01
CA ALA A 82 -12.09 -1.53 30.10
C ALA A 82 -12.54 -0.33 30.97
N GLN A 83 -13.13 0.70 30.36
CA GLN A 83 -13.69 1.83 31.10
C GLN A 83 -14.92 1.43 31.91
N GLU A 84 -15.85 0.68 31.32
CA GLU A 84 -17.05 0.19 32.02
C GLU A 84 -16.69 -0.64 33.26
N LYS A 85 -15.74 -1.58 33.14
CA LYS A 85 -15.26 -2.40 34.26
C LYS A 85 -14.59 -1.58 35.37
N MET A 86 -13.84 -0.54 35.00
CA MET A 86 -13.17 0.33 35.96
C MET A 86 -14.17 1.22 36.71
N GLU A 87 -15.28 1.60 36.08
CA GLU A 87 -16.34 2.40 36.70
C GLU A 87 -17.27 1.59 37.61
N SER A 88 -17.46 0.30 37.33
CA SER A 88 -18.31 -0.58 38.14
C SER A 88 -17.61 -1.19 39.36
N ASP A 89 -16.32 -0.92 39.59
CA ASP A 89 -15.44 -1.65 40.53
C ASP A 89 -15.45 -3.18 40.28
N GLU A 90 -15.88 -3.63 39.08
CA GLU A 90 -15.92 -5.02 38.68
C GLU A 90 -14.58 -5.42 38.04
N GLY A 91 -13.65 -5.87 38.88
CA GLY A 91 -12.42 -6.53 38.46
C GLY A 91 -11.16 -5.68 38.56
N GLU A 92 -10.04 -6.24 38.12
CA GLU A 92 -8.69 -5.67 38.29
C GLU A 92 -8.25 -4.76 37.13
N VAL A 93 -9.17 -4.05 36.47
CA VAL A 93 -8.80 -3.14 35.38
C VAL A 93 -8.21 -1.85 35.96
N THR A 94 -6.97 -1.55 35.59
CA THR A 94 -6.28 -0.33 36.05
C THR A 94 -6.45 0.82 35.06
N GLN A 95 -6.36 2.05 35.57
CA GLN A 95 -6.28 3.25 34.72
C GLN A 95 -5.09 3.21 33.73
N SER A 96 -4.01 2.52 34.11
CA SER A 96 -2.86 2.28 33.22
C SER A 96 -3.24 1.39 32.03
N SER A 97 -4.02 0.33 32.26
CA SER A 97 -4.54 -0.55 31.21
C SER A 97 -5.40 0.22 30.20
N VAL A 98 -6.35 1.03 30.70
CA VAL A 98 -7.19 1.91 29.85
C VAL A 98 -6.34 2.88 29.04
N THR A 99 -5.32 3.47 29.67
CA THR A 99 -4.41 4.43 29.01
C THR A 99 -3.60 3.78 27.90
N LYS A 100 -3.09 2.55 28.09
CA LYS A 100 -2.38 1.80 27.05
C LYS A 100 -3.28 1.52 25.84
N LEU A 101 -4.51 1.05 26.07
CA LEU A 101 -5.46 0.81 24.99
C LEU A 101 -5.79 2.09 24.20
N LYS A 102 -5.97 3.23 24.89
CA LYS A 102 -6.17 4.54 24.24
C LYS A 102 -4.96 4.99 23.44
N LEU A 103 -3.75 4.73 23.93
CA LEU A 103 -2.51 5.00 23.19
C LEU A 103 -2.44 4.17 21.91
N GLY A 104 -2.75 2.87 22.00
CA GLY A 104 -2.83 1.98 20.84
C GLY A 104 -3.83 2.47 19.81
N LEU A 105 -5.05 2.81 20.24
CA LEU A 105 -6.08 3.40 19.39
C LEU A 105 -5.61 4.67 18.67
N SER A 106 -4.96 5.59 19.40
CA SER A 106 -4.43 6.83 18.82
C SER A 106 -3.34 6.55 17.79
N GLY A 107 -2.46 5.59 18.05
CA GLY A 107 -1.43 5.16 17.09
C GLY A 107 -2.05 4.59 15.82
N THR A 108 -3.03 3.69 15.94
CA THR A 108 -3.74 3.11 14.80
C THR A 108 -4.47 4.18 13.97
N ARG A 109 -5.08 5.18 14.61
CA ARG A 109 -5.72 6.31 13.91
C ARG A 109 -4.71 7.17 13.15
N ASN A 110 -3.51 7.37 13.71
CA ASN A 110 -2.42 8.06 13.03
C ASN A 110 -1.97 7.29 11.78
N ASP A 111 -1.82 5.97 11.88
CA ASP A 111 -1.46 5.11 10.76
C ASP A 111 -2.51 5.16 9.63
N ILE A 112 -3.80 5.10 9.99
CA ILE A 112 -4.92 5.26 9.04
C ILE A 112 -4.83 6.60 8.30
N SER A 113 -4.55 7.69 9.01
CA SER A 113 -4.39 9.01 8.39
C SER A 113 -3.23 9.03 7.38
N ASN A 114 -2.10 8.38 7.71
CA ASN A 114 -0.95 8.29 6.81
C ASN A 114 -1.27 7.45 5.57
N PHE A 115 -1.95 6.30 5.75
CA PHE A 115 -2.32 5.44 4.62
C PHE A 115 -3.31 6.12 3.68
N ASN A 116 -4.29 6.87 4.20
CA ASN A 116 -5.19 7.66 3.37
C ASN A 116 -4.44 8.70 2.54
N ALA A 117 -3.52 9.45 3.14
CA ALA A 117 -2.70 10.41 2.40
C ALA A 117 -1.85 9.74 1.30
N ASP A 118 -1.22 8.60 1.61
CA ASP A 118 -0.44 7.83 0.62
C ASP A 118 -1.32 7.30 -0.54
N ILE A 119 -2.56 6.88 -0.25
CA ILE A 119 -3.54 6.45 -1.24
C ILE A 119 -3.91 7.62 -2.15
N ASP A 120 -4.22 8.79 -1.58
CA ASP A 120 -4.60 9.98 -2.35
C ASP A 120 -3.46 10.41 -3.28
N ILE A 121 -2.21 10.40 -2.78
CA ILE A 121 -1.02 10.69 -3.58
C ILE A 121 -0.89 9.69 -4.74
N ALA A 122 -1.04 8.39 -4.49
CA ALA A 122 -0.97 7.38 -5.55
C ALA A 122 -2.08 7.59 -6.59
N CYS A 123 -3.31 7.91 -6.16
CA CYS A 123 -4.43 8.21 -7.05
C CYS A 123 -4.18 9.46 -7.91
N LEU A 124 -3.57 10.51 -7.35
CA LEU A 124 -3.18 11.71 -8.11
C LEU A 124 -2.16 11.39 -9.21
N HIS A 125 -1.14 10.60 -8.88
CA HIS A 125 -0.13 10.18 -9.87
C HIS A 125 -0.74 9.29 -10.95
N LEU A 126 -1.57 8.32 -10.58
CA LEU A 126 -2.27 7.48 -11.55
C LEU A 126 -3.21 8.32 -12.41
N SER A 127 -3.95 9.26 -11.84
CA SER A 127 -4.84 10.14 -12.59
C SER A 127 -4.09 10.91 -13.67
N HIS A 128 -2.94 11.48 -13.32
CA HIS A 128 -2.06 12.16 -14.26
C HIS A 128 -1.56 11.22 -15.37
N LEU A 129 -1.07 10.03 -15.00
CA LEU A 129 -0.51 9.06 -15.94
C LEU A 129 -1.57 8.53 -16.91
N LEU A 130 -2.78 8.24 -16.42
CA LEU A 130 -3.86 7.63 -17.19
C LEU A 130 -4.71 8.64 -17.97
N GLY A 131 -4.64 9.94 -17.61
CA GLY A 131 -5.50 10.97 -18.20
C GLY A 131 -6.97 10.85 -17.76
N LYS A 132 -7.21 10.26 -16.59
CA LYS A 132 -8.53 9.97 -16.01
C LYS A 132 -8.57 10.41 -14.56
N SER A 133 -9.74 10.79 -14.05
CA SER A 133 -9.88 11.06 -12.61
C SER A 133 -10.05 9.76 -11.85
N ILE A 134 -9.08 9.44 -10.98
CA ILE A 134 -9.14 8.32 -10.04
C ILE A 134 -9.14 8.91 -8.63
N THR A 135 -10.10 8.50 -7.82
CA THR A 135 -10.18 8.89 -6.41
C THR A 135 -9.92 7.71 -5.50
N SER A 136 -9.72 7.98 -4.21
CA SER A 136 -9.48 6.93 -3.22
C SER A 136 -10.71 6.04 -2.98
N GLU A 137 -11.91 6.47 -3.37
CA GLU A 137 -13.14 5.67 -3.30
C GLU A 137 -13.33 4.71 -4.50
N ALA A 138 -12.49 4.83 -5.54
CA ALA A 138 -12.63 4.02 -6.74
C ALA A 138 -12.54 2.52 -6.41
N PRO A 139 -13.52 1.69 -6.86
CA PRO A 139 -13.43 0.25 -6.74
C PRO A 139 -12.19 -0.27 -7.46
N ILE A 140 -11.46 -1.17 -6.79
CA ILE A 140 -10.26 -1.82 -7.32
C ILE A 140 -10.64 -3.22 -7.81
N PRO A 141 -10.44 -3.54 -9.10
CA PRO A 141 -10.85 -4.82 -9.67
C PRO A 141 -9.89 -5.97 -9.33
N ASP A 142 -8.63 -5.68 -9.02
CA ASP A 142 -7.61 -6.69 -8.71
C ASP A 142 -7.73 -7.23 -7.27
N GLU A 143 -7.40 -8.51 -7.07
CA GLU A 143 -7.49 -9.25 -5.79
C GLU A 143 -6.45 -8.83 -4.72
N GLY A 144 -6.01 -7.57 -4.71
CA GLY A 144 -5.00 -7.04 -3.81
C GLY A 144 -3.56 -7.22 -4.32
N LEU A 145 -2.58 -6.87 -3.49
CA LEU A 145 -1.18 -6.84 -3.89
C LEU A 145 -0.52 -8.23 -3.82
N ALA A 146 -0.09 -8.74 -4.98
CA ALA A 146 0.69 -9.96 -5.09
C ALA A 146 2.17 -9.70 -5.51
N PRO A 147 3.12 -10.52 -5.03
CA PRO A 147 4.50 -10.50 -5.49
C PRO A 147 4.63 -10.87 -6.98
N ILE A 148 5.43 -10.11 -7.73
CA ILE A 148 5.72 -10.40 -9.13
C ILE A 148 6.43 -11.76 -9.26
N ALA A 149 6.05 -12.56 -10.25
CA ALA A 149 6.77 -13.79 -10.56
C ALA A 149 8.17 -13.46 -11.11
N PHE A 150 9.20 -13.64 -10.28
CA PHE A 150 10.60 -13.40 -10.66
C PHE A 150 11.52 -14.49 -10.05
N PRO A 151 11.72 -15.62 -10.77
CA PRO A 151 12.41 -16.80 -10.26
C PRO A 151 13.94 -16.76 -10.36
N TYR A 152 14.52 -15.63 -10.78
CA TYR A 152 15.95 -15.54 -11.06
C TYR A 152 16.72 -15.01 -9.85
N GLU A 153 17.78 -15.73 -9.47
CA GLU A 153 18.66 -15.33 -8.35
C GLU A 153 20.00 -14.77 -8.83
N THR A 154 20.38 -15.09 -10.08
CA THR A 154 21.66 -14.69 -10.66
C THR A 154 21.48 -14.12 -12.05
N LEU A 155 22.40 -13.24 -12.46
CA LEU A 155 22.34 -12.63 -13.79
C LEU A 155 22.42 -13.70 -14.88
N ASP A 156 23.26 -14.72 -14.68
CA ASP A 156 23.41 -15.79 -15.64
C ASP A 156 22.13 -16.62 -15.79
N SER A 157 21.39 -16.87 -14.70
CA SER A 157 20.08 -17.56 -14.78
C SER A 157 19.03 -16.73 -15.52
N PHE A 158 19.00 -15.41 -15.28
CA PHE A 158 18.13 -14.48 -16.01
C PHE A 158 18.50 -14.45 -17.50
N GLN A 159 19.77 -14.24 -17.85
CA GLN A 159 20.23 -14.15 -19.24
C GLN A 159 20.02 -15.45 -20.02
N LYS A 160 20.20 -16.63 -19.39
CA LYS A 160 19.90 -17.92 -20.02
C LYS A 160 18.42 -18.10 -20.35
N SER A 161 17.53 -17.49 -19.58
CA SER A 161 16.09 -17.53 -19.85
C SER A 161 15.65 -16.59 -20.97
N GLN A 162 16.49 -15.62 -21.31
CA GLN A 162 16.23 -14.70 -22.42
C GLN A 162 16.73 -15.34 -23.72
N ALA A 163 15.82 -15.52 -24.68
CA ALA A 163 16.11 -16.22 -25.94
C ALA A 163 17.25 -15.58 -26.77
N SER A 164 17.64 -14.33 -26.51
CA SER A 164 18.67 -13.62 -27.28
C SER A 164 19.37 -12.51 -26.47
N SER A 165 19.86 -12.78 -25.25
CA SER A 165 20.65 -11.77 -24.53
C SER A 165 22.15 -11.87 -24.85
N LYS A 166 22.73 -10.78 -25.38
CA LYS A 166 24.19 -10.63 -25.41
C LYS A 166 24.72 -10.61 -23.97
N PRO A 167 25.84 -11.29 -23.66
CA PRO A 167 26.44 -11.22 -22.33
C PRO A 167 26.79 -9.77 -21.98
N LEU A 168 26.32 -9.30 -20.81
CA LEU A 168 26.74 -8.01 -20.28
C LEU A 168 28.20 -8.10 -19.84
N LYS A 169 28.96 -7.01 -20.00
CA LYS A 169 30.38 -6.93 -19.64
C LYS A 169 30.66 -5.65 -18.85
N GLY A 170 31.77 -5.65 -18.12
CA GLY A 170 32.25 -4.47 -17.39
C GLY A 170 31.19 -3.89 -16.45
N MET A 171 31.08 -2.56 -16.44
CA MET A 171 30.17 -1.85 -15.54
C MET A 171 28.68 -2.21 -15.72
N SER A 172 28.23 -2.49 -16.95
CA SER A 172 26.84 -2.92 -17.19
C SER A 172 26.52 -4.23 -16.47
N ARG A 173 27.47 -5.17 -16.44
CA ARG A 173 27.30 -6.43 -15.70
C ARG A 173 27.21 -6.18 -14.21
N ILE A 174 28.11 -5.36 -13.66
CA ILE A 174 28.15 -5.03 -12.22
C ILE A 174 26.81 -4.41 -11.79
N LYS A 175 26.29 -3.42 -12.52
CA LYS A 175 24.99 -2.79 -12.21
C LYS A 175 23.83 -3.80 -12.19
N ALA A 176 23.79 -4.72 -13.15
CA ALA A 176 22.75 -5.74 -13.22
C ALA A 176 22.86 -6.76 -12.07
N GLU A 177 24.08 -7.15 -11.69
CA GLU A 177 24.33 -8.02 -10.53
C GLU A 177 23.96 -7.34 -9.20
N GLU A 178 24.30 -6.07 -9.01
CA GLU A 178 23.91 -5.27 -7.83
C GLU A 178 22.39 -5.21 -7.67
N SER A 179 21.67 -4.98 -8.77
CA SER A 179 20.20 -4.93 -8.77
C SER A 179 19.59 -6.29 -8.43
N LEU A 180 20.15 -7.40 -8.92
CA LEU A 180 19.71 -8.75 -8.53
C LEU A 180 20.00 -9.07 -7.05
N ILE A 181 21.12 -8.58 -6.50
CA ILE A 181 21.39 -8.71 -5.07
C ILE A 181 20.31 -7.99 -4.24
N GLN A 182 19.83 -6.81 -4.69
CA GLN A 182 18.70 -6.14 -4.02
C GLN A 182 17.41 -6.96 -4.12
N ILE A 183 17.09 -7.53 -5.29
CA ILE A 183 15.93 -8.42 -5.46
C ILE A 183 16.03 -9.64 -4.52
N ASN A 184 17.20 -10.27 -4.43
CA ASN A 184 17.40 -11.43 -3.55
C ASN A 184 17.19 -11.03 -2.08
N LYS A 185 17.73 -9.88 -1.67
CA LYS A 185 17.52 -9.33 -0.33
C LYS A 185 16.06 -9.05 -0.03
N SER A 186 15.30 -8.44 -0.94
CA SER A 186 13.86 -8.20 -0.72
C SER A 186 13.04 -9.49 -0.80
N ARG A 187 13.45 -10.48 -1.61
CA ARG A 187 12.84 -11.83 -1.64
C ARG A 187 12.97 -12.54 -0.29
N GLU A 188 14.14 -12.51 0.32
CA GLU A 188 14.38 -13.08 1.65
C GLU A 188 13.51 -12.40 2.71
N LYS A 189 13.50 -11.07 2.73
CA LYS A 189 12.64 -10.28 3.63
C LYS A 189 11.16 -10.62 3.46
N LEU A 190 10.69 -10.71 2.22
CA LEU A 190 9.30 -11.09 1.92
C LEU A 190 8.98 -12.51 2.41
N THR A 191 9.92 -13.44 2.28
CA THR A 191 9.75 -14.81 2.77
C THR A 191 9.59 -14.84 4.29
N LEU A 192 10.43 -14.11 5.02
CA LEU A 192 10.31 -13.96 6.47
C LEU A 192 8.99 -13.27 6.85
N ALA A 193 8.63 -12.18 6.17
CA ALA A 193 7.39 -11.45 6.45
C ALA A 193 6.13 -12.32 6.24
N ARG A 194 6.12 -13.21 5.24
CA ARG A 194 5.03 -14.19 5.05
C ARG A 194 4.89 -15.14 6.24
N GLN A 195 6.00 -15.59 6.81
CA GLN A 195 6.00 -16.47 7.97
C GLN A 195 5.52 -15.73 9.22
N SER A 196 6.07 -14.54 9.47
CA SER A 196 5.66 -13.68 10.59
C SER A 196 4.17 -13.35 10.54
N ARG A 197 3.63 -12.98 9.37
CA ARG A 197 2.19 -12.72 9.19
C ARG A 197 1.32 -13.87 9.67
N LYS A 198 1.65 -15.12 9.32
CA LYS A 198 0.87 -16.30 9.72
C LYS A 198 0.88 -16.50 11.23
N ILE A 199 2.05 -16.40 11.84
CA ILE A 199 2.24 -16.57 13.28
C ILE A 199 1.48 -15.48 14.04
N THR A 200 1.66 -14.23 13.64
CA THR A 200 1.02 -13.09 14.33
C THR A 200 -0.49 -13.06 14.13
N ARG A 201 -1.02 -13.53 12.99
CA ARG A 201 -2.47 -13.69 12.82
C ARG A 201 -3.05 -14.71 13.80
N ALA A 202 -2.36 -15.84 14.02
CA ALA A 202 -2.79 -16.84 14.99
C ALA A 202 -2.77 -16.28 16.43
N LEU A 203 -1.74 -15.52 16.78
CA LEU A 203 -1.65 -14.81 18.07
C LEU A 203 -2.83 -13.83 18.23
N LEU A 204 -3.07 -12.96 17.24
CA LEU A 204 -4.16 -11.98 17.30
C LEU A 204 -5.51 -12.67 17.54
N VAL A 205 -5.84 -13.67 16.72
CA VAL A 205 -7.13 -14.37 16.83
C VAL A 205 -7.32 -14.97 18.21
N THR A 206 -6.25 -15.53 18.79
CA THR A 206 -6.27 -16.12 20.13
C THR A 206 -6.49 -15.05 21.20
N GLU A 207 -5.72 -13.96 21.18
CA GLU A 207 -5.83 -12.93 22.23
C GLU A 207 -7.12 -12.11 22.14
N VAL A 208 -7.61 -11.84 20.93
CA VAL A 208 -8.93 -11.21 20.73
C VAL A 208 -10.03 -12.10 21.29
N ALA A 209 -9.99 -13.41 21.00
CA ALA A 209 -10.99 -14.35 21.52
C ALA A 209 -10.92 -14.47 23.04
N ASN A 210 -9.72 -14.60 23.60
CA ASN A 210 -9.51 -14.65 25.05
C ASN A 210 -10.08 -13.40 25.74
N TYR A 211 -9.79 -12.22 25.19
CA TYR A 211 -10.31 -10.97 25.72
C TYR A 211 -11.84 -10.88 25.61
N ASP A 212 -12.41 -11.32 24.49
CA ASP A 212 -13.86 -11.32 24.29
C ASP A 212 -14.61 -12.30 25.18
N PHE A 213 -13.99 -13.43 25.54
CA PHE A 213 -14.53 -14.37 26.53
C PHE A 213 -14.26 -13.96 27.98
N GLY A 214 -13.54 -12.86 28.22
CA GLY A 214 -13.25 -12.35 29.57
C GLY A 214 -12.19 -13.16 30.32
N ILE A 215 -11.40 -13.98 29.61
CA ILE A 215 -10.28 -14.76 30.18
C ILE A 215 -8.91 -14.11 29.92
N GLY A 216 -8.81 -13.26 28.90
CA GLY A 216 -7.61 -12.46 28.58
C GLY A 216 -7.60 -11.09 29.27
N ASN A 217 -6.42 -10.50 29.43
CA ASN A 217 -6.23 -9.16 29.99
C ASN A 217 -5.95 -8.09 28.91
N GLU A 218 -6.09 -6.82 29.26
CA GLU A 218 -5.89 -5.69 28.33
C GLU A 218 -4.46 -5.58 27.81
N GLY A 219 -3.48 -6.03 28.60
CA GLY A 219 -2.06 -5.99 28.24
C GLY A 219 -1.75 -6.92 27.08
N ASP A 220 -2.14 -8.19 27.19
CA ASP A 220 -1.92 -9.20 26.15
C ASP A 220 -2.65 -8.82 24.86
N LEU A 221 -3.89 -8.33 24.96
CA LEU A 221 -4.62 -7.81 23.80
C LEU A 221 -3.90 -6.62 23.15
N PHE A 222 -3.45 -5.65 23.94
CA PHE A 222 -2.73 -4.49 23.44
C PHE A 222 -1.47 -4.92 22.67
N GLU A 223 -0.66 -5.81 23.25
CA GLU A 223 0.56 -6.30 22.62
C GLU A 223 0.25 -7.04 21.31
N ALA A 224 -0.74 -7.93 21.32
CA ALA A 224 -1.16 -8.67 20.13
C ALA A 224 -1.60 -7.72 19.00
N LEU A 225 -2.41 -6.70 19.29
CA LEU A 225 -2.88 -5.73 18.30
C LEU A 225 -1.75 -4.89 17.72
N ILE A 226 -0.81 -4.41 18.55
CA ILE A 226 0.34 -3.61 18.09
C ILE A 226 1.31 -4.46 17.26
N ILE A 227 1.62 -5.68 17.71
CA ILE A 227 2.50 -6.60 16.98
C ILE A 227 1.85 -6.97 15.65
N TYR A 228 0.54 -7.26 15.63
CA TYR A 228 -0.20 -7.56 14.40
C TYR A 228 -0.12 -6.42 13.40
N THR A 229 -0.46 -5.20 13.82
CA THR A 229 -0.39 -4.03 12.94
C THR A 229 1.00 -3.88 12.32
N LYS A 230 2.05 -3.92 13.15
CA LYS A 230 3.44 -3.76 12.69
C LYS A 230 3.87 -4.86 11.71
N VAL A 231 3.55 -6.12 12.00
CA VAL A 231 3.93 -7.26 11.15
C VAL A 231 3.19 -7.21 9.81
N LEU A 232 1.91 -6.86 9.81
CA LEU A 232 1.09 -6.83 8.60
C LEU A 232 1.46 -5.63 7.71
N VAL A 233 1.69 -4.45 8.30
CA VAL A 233 2.21 -3.29 7.56
C VAL A 233 3.54 -3.65 6.90
N GLY A 234 4.49 -4.21 7.67
CA GLY A 234 5.78 -4.64 7.16
C GLY A 234 5.70 -5.75 6.10
N TYR A 235 4.67 -6.60 6.14
CA TYR A 235 4.43 -7.60 5.11
C TYR A 235 4.06 -6.98 3.76
N TYR A 236 3.11 -6.04 3.73
CA TYR A 236 2.75 -5.36 2.48
C TYR A 236 3.87 -4.43 1.99
N ASP A 237 4.62 -3.79 2.88
CA ASP A 237 5.83 -3.05 2.52
C ASP A 237 6.87 -3.98 1.86
N SER A 238 7.01 -5.21 2.36
CA SER A 238 7.95 -6.19 1.77
C SER A 238 7.51 -6.66 0.39
N ILE A 239 6.20 -6.82 0.15
CA ILE A 239 5.69 -7.14 -1.20
C ILE A 239 5.94 -5.97 -2.14
N PHE A 240 5.57 -4.75 -1.71
CA PHE A 240 5.75 -3.54 -2.50
C PHE A 240 7.22 -3.33 -2.87
N GLN A 241 8.13 -3.42 -1.90
CA GLN A 241 9.56 -3.26 -2.16
C GLN A 241 10.11 -4.33 -3.11
N PHE A 242 9.74 -5.59 -2.92
CA PHE A 242 10.15 -6.65 -3.84
C PHE A 242 9.66 -6.39 -5.28
N ASN A 243 8.41 -5.94 -5.44
CA ASN A 243 7.87 -5.59 -6.74
C ASN A 243 8.63 -4.40 -7.36
N VAL A 244 8.92 -3.36 -6.58
CA VAL A 244 9.70 -2.19 -7.04
C VAL A 244 11.12 -2.59 -7.44
N ASP A 245 11.81 -3.43 -6.67
CA ASP A 245 13.16 -3.90 -7.02
C ASP A 245 13.16 -4.66 -8.36
N VAL A 246 12.13 -5.47 -8.61
CA VAL A 246 11.93 -6.15 -9.90
C VAL A 246 11.63 -5.15 -11.02
N LEU A 247 10.84 -4.10 -10.77
CA LEU A 247 10.60 -3.04 -11.75
C LEU A 247 11.88 -2.28 -12.10
N ASP A 248 12.69 -1.91 -11.10
CA ASP A 248 13.96 -1.22 -11.27
C ASP A 248 14.95 -2.08 -12.07
N PHE A 249 15.06 -3.37 -11.75
CA PHE A 249 15.88 -4.31 -12.54
C PHE A 249 15.41 -4.39 -13.99
N ASN A 250 14.10 -4.53 -14.23
CA ASN A 250 13.57 -4.62 -15.59
C ASN A 250 13.81 -3.34 -16.39
N ARG A 251 13.67 -2.17 -15.77
CA ARG A 251 13.98 -0.88 -16.38
C ARG A 251 15.47 -0.79 -16.74
N LEU A 252 16.35 -1.09 -15.78
CA LEU A 252 17.80 -1.13 -16.00
C LEU A 252 18.18 -2.08 -17.14
N MET A 253 17.61 -3.28 -17.17
CA MET A 253 17.92 -4.26 -18.22
C MET A 253 17.52 -3.78 -19.61
N ARG A 254 16.41 -3.03 -19.74
CA ARG A 254 16.04 -2.40 -21.02
C ARG A 254 17.04 -1.33 -21.44
N GLU A 255 17.47 -0.48 -20.51
CA GLU A 255 18.49 0.55 -20.80
C GLU A 255 19.83 -0.04 -21.20
N LEU A 256 20.24 -1.15 -20.59
CA LEU A 256 21.51 -1.82 -20.89
C LEU A 256 21.47 -2.66 -22.18
N THR A 257 20.29 -2.92 -22.74
CA THR A 257 20.10 -3.78 -23.93
C THR A 257 19.52 -3.05 -25.14
N ALA A 258 19.03 -1.82 -24.97
CA ALA A 258 18.70 -0.89 -26.05
C ALA A 258 19.94 -0.47 -26.84
#